data_AF-A0A955XLN7-F1
#
_entry.id   AF-A0A955XLN7-F1
#
_cell.length_a   1.000
_cell.length_b   1.000
_cell.length_c   1.000
_cell.angle_alpha   90.00
_cell.angle_beta   90.00
_cell.angle_gamma   90.00
#
_symmetry.space_group_name_H-M   'P 1'
#
loop_
_entity.id
_entity.type
_entity.pdbx_description
1 polymer ?
#
loop_
_entity_poly.entity_id
_entity_poly.type
_entity_poly.pdbx_seq_one_letter_code
_entity_poly.pdbx_strand_id
1 'polypeptide(L)'
;MNITASTRPLRVALLAALVAVLGVGCGADAGDGTGDAVIIGQLQGGLHRGDAPRLHLNGHPRAVEIEDDADFVVRDVPTGDVTVEFETDEASGTVTVAGVEAGEVIEIVVSTDDDGRLHIRVARRGHRDVPRVPPDETPHYRTKDAIHQLRPGTYHGDLIIDAKDVTVIGARDAYCDGDNVTVLDGDLIIRGKDAQVVDVVVLGRTIVTGNDARIVDTCAHYDPPGPPHDRHGDH
;
A
#
# COMPACT_ATOMS: atom_id res chain seq x y z
N MET A 1 -52.69 -6.46 27.24
CA MET A 1 -53.08 -7.88 27.33
C MET A 1 -53.22 -8.43 25.92
N ASN A 2 -52.51 -9.53 25.68
CA ASN A 2 -52.47 -10.43 24.52
C ASN A 2 -52.15 -9.87 23.12
N ILE A 3 -50.86 -9.97 22.84
CA ILE A 3 -50.20 -10.11 21.54
C ILE A 3 -50.54 -11.51 20.97
N THR A 4 -50.79 -11.62 19.66
CA THR A 4 -50.78 -12.90 18.95
C THR A 4 -49.86 -12.78 17.75
N ALA A 5 -48.64 -13.29 17.91
CA ALA A 5 -47.63 -13.39 16.87
C ALA A 5 -47.88 -14.66 16.04
N SER A 6 -47.89 -14.50 14.71
CA SER A 6 -47.92 -15.60 13.76
C SER A 6 -46.50 -15.82 13.22
N THR A 7 -45.89 -16.94 13.63
CA THR A 7 -44.60 -17.39 13.14
C THR A 7 -44.79 -18.26 11.90
N ARG A 8 -44.31 -17.79 10.74
CA ARG A 8 -44.07 -18.63 9.56
C ARG A 8 -42.58 -18.96 9.52
N PRO A 9 -42.18 -20.23 9.32
CA PRO A 9 -40.79 -20.56 9.05
C PRO A 9 -40.49 -20.29 7.57
N LEU A 10 -39.67 -19.29 7.28
CA LEU A 10 -39.02 -19.16 5.97
C LEU A 10 -37.81 -20.11 5.95
N ARG A 11 -37.96 -21.19 5.17
CA ARG A 11 -36.86 -22.01 4.70
C ARG A 11 -36.01 -21.15 3.75
N VAL A 12 -34.87 -20.66 4.22
CA VAL A 12 -33.84 -20.11 3.32
C VAL A 12 -33.07 -21.30 2.76
N ALA A 13 -33.28 -21.56 1.47
CA ALA A 13 -32.50 -22.52 0.72
C ALA A 13 -31.09 -21.96 0.51
N LEU A 14 -30.09 -22.72 0.96
CA LEU A 14 -28.68 -22.49 0.71
C LEU A 14 -28.41 -22.74 -0.79
N LEU A 15 -28.32 -21.68 -1.59
CA LEU A 15 -27.77 -21.77 -2.95
C LEU A 15 -26.27 -21.48 -2.88
N ALA A 16 -25.46 -22.54 -2.93
CA ALA A 16 -24.04 -22.41 -3.20
C ALA A 16 -23.86 -22.06 -4.69
N ALA A 17 -23.44 -20.83 -4.97
CA ALA A 17 -23.02 -20.43 -6.30
C ALA A 17 -21.56 -20.89 -6.51
N LEU A 18 -21.41 -21.92 -7.35
CA LEU A 18 -20.12 -22.39 -7.85
C LEU A 18 -19.67 -21.41 -8.96
N VAL A 19 -18.77 -20.48 -8.63
CA VAL A 19 -18.12 -19.64 -9.65
C VAL A 19 -16.99 -20.44 -10.27
N ALA A 20 -17.22 -20.95 -11.48
CA ALA A 20 -16.17 -21.50 -12.33
C ALA A 20 -15.44 -20.34 -13.01
N VAL A 21 -14.25 -19.98 -12.52
CA VAL A 21 -13.34 -19.07 -13.23
C VAL A 21 -12.54 -19.91 -14.22
N LEU A 22 -12.98 -19.93 -15.48
CA LEU A 22 -12.15 -20.31 -16.62
C LEU A 22 -11.59 -19.01 -17.22
N GLY A 23 -10.39 -18.65 -16.82
CA GLY A 23 -9.57 -17.63 -17.45
C GLY A 23 -8.33 -18.26 -18.07
N VAL A 24 -8.38 -18.45 -19.38
CA VAL A 24 -7.23 -18.82 -20.24
C VAL A 24 -6.24 -17.67 -20.25
N GLY A 25 -4.96 -17.99 -20.12
CA GLY A 25 -3.89 -17.01 -19.89
C GLY A 25 -3.51 -16.13 -21.07
N CYS A 26 -2.67 -15.14 -20.76
CA CYS A 26 -1.64 -14.58 -21.65
C CYS A 26 -0.61 -13.82 -20.81
N GLY A 27 0.66 -14.15 -21.05
CA GLY A 27 1.81 -13.24 -20.91
C GLY A 27 2.07 -12.65 -19.53
N ALA A 28 2.98 -13.27 -18.79
CA ALA A 28 3.82 -12.51 -17.88
C ALA A 28 4.70 -11.56 -18.73
N ASP A 29 4.22 -10.34 -18.95
CA ASP A 29 5.14 -9.24 -19.20
C ASP A 29 5.86 -9.01 -17.87
N ALA A 30 7.18 -9.16 -17.87
CA ALA A 30 8.03 -8.65 -16.81
C ALA A 30 7.91 -7.12 -16.87
N GLY A 31 6.85 -6.60 -16.26
CA GLY A 31 6.52 -5.19 -16.26
C GLY A 31 7.69 -4.39 -15.72
N ASP A 32 8.07 -3.37 -16.46
CA ASP A 32 9.12 -2.39 -16.16
C ASP A 32 8.89 -1.56 -14.87
N GLY A 33 7.98 -1.99 -14.00
CA GLY A 33 7.63 -1.33 -12.74
C GLY A 33 6.77 -0.07 -12.90
N THR A 34 6.33 0.30 -14.11
CA THR A 34 5.70 1.61 -14.38
C THR A 34 4.17 1.62 -14.45
N GLY A 35 3.50 0.47 -14.41
CA GLY A 35 2.10 0.37 -14.88
C GLY A 35 1.00 0.91 -13.96
N ASP A 36 1.01 0.55 -12.67
CA ASP A 36 -0.22 0.66 -11.88
C ASP A 36 -0.16 1.76 -10.84
N ALA A 37 -1.26 2.48 -10.62
CA ALA A 37 -1.35 3.46 -9.55
C ALA A 37 -1.37 2.79 -8.17
N VAL A 38 -1.06 3.56 -7.13
CA VAL A 38 -1.06 3.13 -5.73
C VAL A 38 -1.92 4.09 -4.91
N ILE A 39 -2.74 3.54 -4.02
CA ILE A 39 -3.39 4.31 -2.98
C ILE A 39 -2.65 4.08 -1.66
N ILE A 40 -2.31 5.18 -0.98
CA ILE A 40 -1.82 5.16 0.42
C ILE A 40 -2.94 5.74 1.27
N GLY A 41 -3.47 4.94 2.18
CA GLY A 41 -4.60 5.30 3.00
C GLY A 41 -4.24 5.46 4.46
N GLN A 42 -5.01 6.28 5.16
CA GLN A 42 -4.97 6.41 6.62
C GLN A 42 -6.38 6.35 7.19
N LEU A 43 -6.55 5.58 8.26
CA LEU A 43 -7.78 5.57 9.07
C LEU A 43 -7.70 6.60 10.19
N GLN A 44 -8.78 7.35 10.40
CA GLN A 44 -8.90 8.39 11.41
C GLN A 44 -10.27 8.29 12.13
N GLY A 45 -10.44 9.06 13.21
CA GLY A 45 -11.73 9.14 13.91
C GLY A 45 -12.06 7.92 14.78
N GLY A 46 -11.05 7.17 15.22
CA GLY A 46 -11.25 5.97 16.04
C GLY A 46 -11.46 4.68 15.22
N LEU A 47 -11.30 4.76 13.90
CA LEU A 47 -11.19 3.59 13.03
C LEU A 47 -9.83 2.92 13.20
N HIS A 48 -9.85 1.60 13.40
CA HIS A 48 -8.66 0.80 13.67
C HIS A 48 -8.69 -0.54 12.95
N ARG A 49 -7.54 -1.23 12.89
CA ARG A 49 -7.39 -2.58 12.31
C ARG A 49 -8.46 -3.58 12.78
N GLY A 50 -8.92 -3.45 14.02
CA GLY A 50 -9.93 -4.33 14.62
C GLY A 50 -11.32 -4.24 14.01
N ASP A 51 -11.63 -3.18 13.24
CA ASP A 51 -12.95 -2.94 12.66
C ASP A 51 -13.20 -3.77 11.38
N ALA A 52 -12.27 -4.67 11.05
CA ALA A 52 -12.29 -5.57 9.91
C ALA A 52 -12.72 -4.90 8.60
N PRO A 53 -12.09 -3.77 8.22
CA PRO A 53 -12.56 -3.01 7.09
C PRO A 53 -12.33 -3.75 5.78
N ARG A 54 -13.24 -3.48 4.84
CA ARG A 54 -13.27 -4.05 3.50
C ARG A 54 -13.13 -2.91 2.50
N LEU A 55 -12.16 -3.04 1.60
CA LEU A 55 -11.95 -2.06 0.53
C LEU A 55 -12.34 -2.68 -0.80
N HIS A 56 -13.08 -1.93 -1.61
CA HIS A 56 -13.43 -2.28 -2.97
C HIS A 56 -12.97 -1.19 -3.93
N LEU A 57 -12.43 -1.60 -5.08
CA LEU A 57 -12.12 -0.71 -6.19
C LEU A 57 -13.01 -1.05 -7.37
N ASN A 58 -13.84 -0.10 -7.80
CA ASN A 58 -14.84 -0.32 -8.86
C ASN A 58 -15.71 -1.56 -8.59
N GLY A 59 -16.11 -1.75 -7.32
CA GLY A 59 -16.90 -2.90 -6.85
C GLY A 59 -16.12 -4.21 -6.67
N HIS A 60 -14.83 -4.25 -7.01
CA HIS A 60 -14.00 -5.45 -6.86
C HIS A 60 -13.29 -5.43 -5.51
N PRO A 61 -13.43 -6.49 -4.68
CA PRO A 61 -12.79 -6.53 -3.37
C PRO A 61 -11.27 -6.51 -3.50
N ARG A 62 -10.61 -5.79 -2.60
CA ARG A 62 -9.15 -5.73 -2.46
C ARG A 62 -8.75 -6.24 -1.09
N ALA A 63 -7.70 -7.05 -1.05
CA ALA A 63 -7.02 -7.34 0.19
C ALA A 63 -6.28 -6.07 0.63
N VAL A 64 -6.47 -5.69 1.89
CA VAL A 64 -5.79 -4.54 2.49
C VAL A 64 -5.28 -4.98 3.84
N GLU A 65 -3.98 -4.80 4.04
CA GLU A 65 -3.38 -4.90 5.37
C GLU A 65 -3.37 -3.51 5.99
N ILE A 66 -3.78 -3.44 7.25
CA ILE A 66 -3.78 -2.20 8.03
C ILE A 66 -2.73 -2.36 9.11
N GLU A 67 -1.82 -1.40 9.10
CA GLU A 67 -0.73 -1.30 10.05
C GLU A 67 -1.21 -0.83 11.43
N ASP A 68 -0.34 -0.93 12.43
CA ASP A 68 -0.66 -0.58 13.82
C ASP A 68 -0.96 0.92 14.01
N ASP A 69 -0.44 1.77 13.13
CA ASP A 69 -0.72 3.21 13.06
C ASP A 69 -1.96 3.55 12.21
N ALA A 70 -2.70 2.51 11.79
CA ALA A 70 -3.90 2.58 10.98
C ALA A 70 -3.69 3.13 9.56
N ASP A 71 -2.45 3.07 9.06
CA ASP A 71 -2.15 3.28 7.65
C ASP A 71 -2.32 1.99 6.85
N PHE A 72 -2.52 2.12 5.54
CA PHE A 72 -2.66 1.00 4.63
C PHE A 72 -2.22 1.35 3.20
N VAL A 73 -1.93 0.33 2.40
CA VAL A 73 -1.52 0.49 1.00
C VAL A 73 -2.38 -0.39 0.10
N VAL A 74 -2.84 0.17 -1.01
CA VAL A 74 -3.52 -0.57 -2.09
C VAL A 74 -2.72 -0.41 -3.36
N ARG A 75 -2.22 -1.53 -3.87
CA ARG A 75 -1.51 -1.60 -5.15
C ARG A 75 -2.47 -1.98 -6.27
N ASP A 76 -1.98 -1.90 -7.50
CA ASP A 76 -2.72 -2.30 -8.70
C ASP A 76 -4.04 -1.54 -8.89
N VAL A 77 -4.00 -0.24 -8.56
CA VAL A 77 -5.14 0.65 -8.74
C VAL A 77 -5.31 0.88 -10.25
N PRO A 78 -6.50 0.60 -10.80
CA PRO A 78 -6.74 0.71 -12.23
C PRO A 78 -6.64 2.17 -12.68
N THR A 79 -6.30 2.38 -13.95
CA THR A 79 -6.32 3.72 -14.56
C THR A 79 -7.74 4.12 -14.97
N GLY A 80 -7.96 5.43 -15.18
CA GLY A 80 -9.26 6.01 -15.47
C GLY A 80 -10.03 6.38 -14.20
N ASP A 81 -11.36 6.45 -14.28
CA ASP A 81 -12.17 6.79 -13.11
C ASP A 81 -12.24 5.59 -12.15
N VAL A 82 -11.84 5.81 -10.91
CA VAL A 82 -11.77 4.78 -9.87
C VAL A 82 -12.69 5.16 -8.72
N THR A 83 -13.69 4.34 -8.46
CA THR A 83 -14.49 4.40 -7.23
C THR A 83 -13.81 3.55 -6.16
N VAL A 84 -13.40 4.21 -5.08
CA VAL A 84 -12.93 3.59 -3.85
C VAL A 84 -14.12 3.49 -2.90
N GLU A 85 -14.43 2.29 -2.48
CA GLU A 85 -15.45 1.99 -1.49
C GLU A 85 -14.76 1.38 -0.27
N PHE A 86 -15.13 1.87 0.91
CA PHE A 86 -14.61 1.41 2.18
C PHE A 86 -15.78 1.08 3.10
N GLU A 87 -15.77 -0.11 3.65
CA GLU A 87 -16.84 -0.62 4.50
C GLU A 87 -16.26 -1.16 5.80
N THR A 88 -16.96 -0.93 6.90
CA THR A 88 -16.82 -1.67 8.15
C THR A 88 -18.09 -2.46 8.39
N ASP A 89 -18.20 -3.11 9.54
CA ASP A 89 -19.45 -3.78 9.93
C ASP A 89 -20.58 -2.79 10.25
N GLU A 90 -20.25 -1.52 10.51
CA GLU A 90 -21.21 -0.51 10.97
C GLU A 90 -21.55 0.55 9.92
N ALA A 91 -20.64 0.80 8.96
CA ALA A 91 -20.79 1.87 8.01
C ALA A 91 -20.11 1.57 6.67
N SER A 92 -20.52 2.26 5.62
CA SER A 92 -19.84 2.30 4.32
C SER A 92 -19.68 3.73 3.83
N GLY A 93 -18.61 3.96 3.08
CA GLY A 93 -18.29 5.22 2.44
C GLY A 93 -17.75 4.98 1.04
N THR A 94 -17.94 5.95 0.15
CA THR A 94 -17.42 5.88 -1.22
C THR A 94 -16.84 7.22 -1.66
N VAL A 95 -15.81 7.16 -2.49
CA VAL A 95 -15.25 8.32 -3.21
C VAL A 95 -14.88 7.91 -4.62
N THR A 96 -15.11 8.78 -5.60
CA THR A 96 -14.64 8.58 -6.97
C THR A 96 -13.45 9.48 -7.24
N VAL A 97 -12.32 8.88 -7.61
CA VAL A 97 -11.10 9.55 -8.08
C VAL A 97 -11.14 9.55 -9.59
N ALA A 98 -11.32 10.73 -10.19
CA ALA A 98 -11.41 10.86 -11.64
C ALA A 98 -10.03 10.86 -12.30
N GLY A 99 -9.90 10.18 -13.44
CA GLY A 99 -8.71 10.18 -14.29
C GLY A 99 -7.45 9.76 -13.55
N VAL A 100 -7.46 8.59 -12.92
CA VAL A 100 -6.27 7.97 -12.34
C VAL A 100 -5.30 7.58 -13.45
N GLU A 101 -4.05 8.02 -13.34
CA GLU A 101 -3.01 7.77 -14.33
C GLU A 101 -2.10 6.60 -13.93
N ALA A 102 -1.43 6.00 -14.91
CA ALA A 102 -0.44 4.96 -14.65
C ALA A 102 0.67 5.50 -13.76
N GLY A 103 1.04 4.73 -12.73
CA GLY A 103 2.06 5.14 -11.78
C GLY A 103 1.69 6.33 -10.89
N GLU A 104 0.42 6.71 -10.81
CA GLU A 104 -0.02 7.74 -9.88
C GLU A 104 0.02 7.24 -8.43
N VAL A 105 0.28 8.14 -7.47
CA VAL A 105 0.06 7.88 -6.05
C VAL A 105 -1.07 8.78 -5.55
N ILE A 106 -2.05 8.15 -4.93
CA ILE A 106 -3.25 8.78 -4.41
C ILE A 106 -3.27 8.57 -2.91
N GLU A 107 -3.29 9.66 -2.15
CA GLU A 107 -3.47 9.57 -0.72
C GLU A 107 -4.92 9.78 -0.36
N ILE A 108 -5.46 8.84 0.42
CA ILE A 108 -6.81 8.92 0.94
C ILE A 108 -6.81 8.91 2.46
N VAL A 109 -7.78 9.62 3.03
CA VAL A 109 -8.08 9.54 4.45
C VAL A 109 -9.50 9.04 4.59
N VAL A 110 -9.66 8.00 5.40
CA VAL A 110 -10.94 7.43 5.80
C VAL A 110 -11.19 7.85 7.25
N SER A 111 -12.31 8.51 7.51
CA SER A 111 -12.68 8.98 8.84
C SER A 111 -14.15 8.74 9.12
N THR A 112 -14.51 8.56 10.38
CA THR A 112 -15.89 8.63 10.84
C THR A 112 -16.27 10.05 11.29
N ASP A 113 -17.52 10.45 11.08
CA ASP A 113 -18.09 11.62 11.75
C ASP A 113 -18.74 11.26 13.09
N ASP A 114 -19.26 12.28 13.79
CA ASP A 114 -19.95 12.12 15.08
C ASP A 114 -21.21 11.23 14.99
N ASP A 115 -21.78 11.07 13.79
CA ASP A 115 -22.93 10.21 13.51
C ASP A 115 -22.51 8.78 13.11
N GLY A 116 -21.22 8.47 13.14
CA GLY A 116 -20.65 7.17 12.78
C GLY A 116 -20.58 6.89 11.27
N ARG A 117 -20.75 7.91 10.42
CA ARG A 117 -20.69 7.74 8.96
C ARG A 117 -19.25 7.80 8.46
N LEU A 118 -18.91 6.91 7.52
CA LEU A 118 -17.61 6.92 6.86
C LEU A 118 -17.53 8.01 5.80
N HIS A 119 -16.48 8.82 5.91
CA HIS A 119 -16.06 9.82 4.94
C HIS A 119 -14.72 9.40 4.37
N ILE A 120 -14.66 9.26 3.05
CA ILE A 120 -13.41 9.04 2.34
C ILE A 120 -13.09 10.33 1.58
N ARG A 121 -11.90 10.89 1.81
CA ARG A 121 -11.41 12.06 1.08
C ARG A 121 -10.07 11.76 0.43
N VAL A 122 -9.87 12.29 -0.78
CA VAL A 122 -8.54 12.34 -1.40
C VAL A 122 -7.77 13.49 -0.73
N ALA A 123 -6.71 13.15 -0.01
CA ALA A 123 -5.85 14.10 0.67
C ALA A 123 -4.82 14.71 -0.28
N ARG A 124 -4.19 13.87 -1.12
CA ARG A 124 -3.14 14.28 -2.06
C ARG A 124 -3.17 13.38 -3.29
N ARG A 125 -2.71 13.90 -4.42
CA ARG A 125 -2.41 13.16 -5.64
C ARG A 125 -1.03 13.59 -6.12
N GLY A 126 -0.26 12.67 -6.66
CA GLY A 126 1.02 13.00 -7.26
C GLY A 126 1.48 11.92 -8.24
N HIS A 127 2.35 12.32 -9.15
CA HIS A 127 2.93 11.43 -10.14
C HIS A 127 4.30 10.94 -9.67
N ARG A 128 4.62 9.70 -10.03
CA ARG A 128 5.97 9.16 -9.83
C ARG A 128 6.99 9.97 -10.61
N ASP A 129 7.90 10.59 -9.87
CA ASP A 129 9.22 10.91 -10.39
C ASP A 129 10.09 9.67 -10.16
N VAL A 130 10.08 8.73 -11.11
CA VAL A 130 10.94 7.54 -11.04
C VAL A 130 12.40 8.01 -11.12
N PRO A 131 13.16 7.97 -10.02
CA PRO A 131 14.55 8.35 -10.07
C PRO A 131 15.27 7.26 -10.85
N ARG A 132 16.00 7.65 -11.90
CA ARG A 132 16.80 6.71 -12.70
C ARG A 132 18.13 6.38 -12.04
N VAL A 133 18.16 6.23 -10.71
CA VAL A 133 19.41 5.88 -10.02
C VAL A 133 19.62 4.36 -10.14
N PRO A 134 20.77 3.91 -10.66
CA PRO A 134 21.12 2.50 -10.64
C PRO A 134 21.33 2.02 -9.18
N PRO A 135 21.16 0.72 -8.89
CA PRO A 135 21.38 0.16 -7.55
C PRO A 135 22.80 0.34 -6.95
N ASP A 136 23.73 0.99 -7.65
CA ASP A 136 25.15 1.03 -7.31
C ASP A 136 25.64 2.46 -6.96
N GLU A 137 24.75 3.44 -6.96
CA GLU A 137 25.05 4.84 -6.63
C GLU A 137 24.30 5.26 -5.36
N THR A 138 24.99 5.95 -4.45
CA THR A 138 24.39 6.51 -3.23
C THR A 138 23.42 7.64 -3.60
N PRO A 139 22.09 7.44 -3.46
CA PRO A 139 21.13 8.39 -3.98
C PRO A 139 21.00 9.59 -3.02
N HIS A 140 21.41 10.77 -3.48
CA HIS A 140 21.13 12.03 -2.80
C HIS A 140 20.13 12.83 -3.63
N TYR A 141 18.88 12.91 -3.16
CA TYR A 141 17.83 13.66 -3.83
C TYR A 141 17.55 14.96 -3.12
N ARG A 142 17.62 16.05 -3.89
CA ARG A 142 17.11 17.35 -3.47
C ARG A 142 16.00 17.74 -4.41
N THR A 143 14.77 17.54 -3.98
CA THR A 143 13.58 17.79 -4.77
C THR A 143 12.51 18.48 -3.93
N LYS A 144 11.41 18.89 -4.54
CA LYS A 144 10.21 19.36 -3.85
C LYS A 144 9.07 18.48 -4.34
N ASP A 145 8.28 17.96 -3.41
CA ASP A 145 7.03 17.22 -3.68
C ASP A 145 7.28 16.05 -4.63
N ALA A 146 7.91 14.99 -4.11
CA ALA A 146 8.38 13.88 -4.95
C ALA A 146 7.91 12.52 -4.46
N ILE A 147 7.35 11.77 -5.40
CA ILE A 147 7.12 10.35 -5.24
C ILE A 147 8.30 9.61 -5.88
N HIS A 148 9.12 8.98 -5.06
CA HIS A 148 10.28 8.20 -5.47
C HIS A 148 9.95 6.72 -5.47
N GLN A 149 9.77 6.12 -6.65
CA GLN A 149 9.67 4.67 -6.77
C GLN A 149 11.07 4.06 -6.93
N LEU A 150 11.47 3.23 -5.98
CA LEU A 150 12.67 2.43 -6.05
C LEU A 150 12.35 1.11 -6.79
N ARG A 151 13.24 0.75 -7.71
CA ARG A 151 13.21 -0.56 -8.37
C ARG A 151 13.64 -1.65 -7.37
N PRO A 152 13.22 -2.91 -7.59
CA PRO A 152 13.76 -4.04 -6.86
C PRO A 152 15.29 -4.10 -6.93
N GLY A 153 15.92 -4.51 -5.83
CA GLY A 153 17.37 -4.60 -5.70
C GLY A 153 17.89 -3.96 -4.41
N THR A 154 19.19 -4.12 -4.20
CA THR A 154 19.92 -3.52 -3.08
C THR A 154 20.55 -2.21 -3.50
N TYR A 155 20.24 -1.14 -2.77
CA TYR A 155 20.85 0.18 -2.91
C TYR A 155 21.89 0.33 -1.81
N HIS A 156 23.14 0.58 -2.18
CA HIS A 156 24.22 0.75 -1.21
C HIS A 156 24.46 2.23 -0.85
N GLY A 157 24.62 2.49 0.44
CA GLY A 157 24.86 3.82 1.00
C GLY A 157 23.59 4.53 1.45
N ASP A 158 23.77 5.74 1.98
CA ASP A 158 22.66 6.51 2.56
C ASP A 158 21.73 7.07 1.48
N LEU A 159 20.41 6.92 1.67
CA LEU A 159 19.39 7.60 0.87
C LEU A 159 19.01 8.88 1.58
N ILE A 160 19.47 10.03 1.07
CA ILE A 160 19.16 11.34 1.65
C ILE A 160 18.16 12.08 0.77
N ILE A 161 17.00 12.41 1.35
CA ILE A 161 15.93 13.16 0.67
C ILE A 161 15.65 14.44 1.46
N ASP A 162 16.01 15.59 0.88
CA ASP A 162 15.67 16.91 1.42
C ASP A 162 14.47 17.48 0.64
N ALA A 163 13.25 17.12 1.03
CA ALA A 163 12.02 17.50 0.33
C ALA A 163 10.80 17.50 1.27
N LYS A 164 9.79 18.31 0.93
CA LYS A 164 8.45 18.22 1.53
C LYS A 164 7.61 17.28 0.70
N ASP A 165 6.57 16.73 1.31
CA ASP A 165 5.55 15.95 0.63
C ASP A 165 6.15 14.78 -0.17
N VAL A 166 6.98 14.00 0.51
CA VAL A 166 7.74 12.90 -0.11
C VAL A 166 7.02 11.58 0.09
N THR A 167 6.97 10.75 -0.94
CA THR A 167 6.60 9.34 -0.80
C THR A 167 7.68 8.49 -1.45
N VAL A 168 8.42 7.70 -0.66
CA VAL A 168 9.32 6.66 -1.18
C VAL A 168 8.56 5.35 -1.23
N ILE A 169 8.52 4.71 -2.39
CA ILE A 169 7.82 3.44 -2.60
C ILE A 169 8.81 2.42 -3.15
N GLY A 170 8.99 1.31 -2.45
CA GLY A 170 9.76 0.17 -2.94
C GLY A 170 8.97 -0.75 -3.86
N ALA A 171 9.59 -1.87 -4.20
CA ALA A 171 9.07 -2.87 -5.11
C ALA A 171 7.75 -3.52 -4.63
N ARG A 172 6.95 -3.96 -5.61
CA ARG A 172 5.55 -4.40 -5.47
C ARG A 172 5.33 -5.68 -4.65
N ASP A 173 6.36 -6.51 -4.50
CA ASP A 173 6.24 -7.84 -3.89
C ASP A 173 7.07 -7.97 -2.61
N ALA A 174 7.15 -6.89 -1.82
CA ALA A 174 7.85 -6.87 -0.54
C ALA A 174 7.09 -7.61 0.59
N TYR A 175 6.43 -8.73 0.28
CA TYR A 175 6.46 -9.80 1.27
C TYR A 175 7.95 -10.08 1.48
N CYS A 176 8.43 -9.94 2.70
CA CYS A 176 9.84 -9.77 3.04
C CYS A 176 10.72 -11.02 2.80
N ASP A 177 10.31 -11.87 1.86
CA ASP A 177 10.79 -13.20 1.52
C ASP A 177 10.89 -13.37 -0.01
N GLY A 178 11.58 -12.46 -0.71
CA GLY A 178 11.75 -12.61 -2.15
C GLY A 178 12.89 -11.82 -2.79
N ASP A 179 13.24 -12.21 -4.01
CA ASP A 179 14.22 -11.53 -4.88
C ASP A 179 13.69 -10.18 -5.42
N ASN A 180 12.43 -9.84 -5.13
CA ASN A 180 11.72 -8.67 -5.65
C ASN A 180 11.49 -7.59 -4.56
N VAL A 181 12.46 -7.45 -3.65
CA VAL A 181 12.45 -6.48 -2.55
C VAL A 181 13.32 -5.27 -2.90
N THR A 182 12.95 -4.11 -2.39
CA THR A 182 13.83 -2.93 -2.34
C THR A 182 14.55 -2.91 -1.00
N VAL A 183 15.87 -3.11 -1.02
CA VAL A 183 16.71 -3.07 0.18
C VAL A 183 17.60 -1.84 0.11
N LEU A 184 17.56 -1.02 1.16
CA LEU A 184 18.51 0.06 1.39
C LEU A 184 19.55 -0.40 2.41
N ASP A 185 20.75 -0.71 1.92
CA ASP A 185 21.94 -1.01 2.71
C ASP A 185 22.67 0.30 3.09
N GLY A 186 22.05 1.04 4.02
CA GLY A 186 22.49 2.35 4.49
C GLY A 186 21.43 3.05 5.33
N ASP A 187 21.67 4.30 5.73
CA ASP A 187 20.68 5.10 6.45
C ASP A 187 19.65 5.71 5.47
N LEU A 188 18.37 5.64 5.82
CA LEU A 188 17.32 6.43 5.17
C LEU A 188 17.15 7.75 5.91
N ILE A 189 17.52 8.86 5.30
CA ILE A 189 17.48 10.20 5.91
C ILE A 189 16.51 11.07 5.13
N ILE A 190 15.32 11.30 5.68
CA ILE A 190 14.33 12.22 5.10
C ILE A 190 14.28 13.50 5.92
N ARG A 191 14.50 14.64 5.28
CA ARG A 191 14.43 15.97 5.91
C ARG A 191 13.32 16.79 5.26
N GLY A 192 12.19 16.88 5.94
CA GLY A 192 11.03 17.62 5.49
C GLY A 192 9.74 17.15 6.16
N LYS A 193 8.61 17.65 5.66
CA LYS A 193 7.29 17.35 6.22
C LYS A 193 6.54 16.37 5.34
N ASP A 194 5.58 15.65 5.93
CA ASP A 194 4.63 14.81 5.20
C ASP A 194 5.32 13.70 4.39
N ALA A 195 6.36 13.12 4.99
CA ALA A 195 7.17 12.06 4.41
C ALA A 195 6.52 10.69 4.62
N GLN A 196 6.57 9.86 3.59
CA GLN A 196 6.05 8.50 3.55
C GLN A 196 7.13 7.57 3.01
N VAL A 197 7.26 6.41 3.63
CA VAL A 197 8.13 5.34 3.15
C VAL A 197 7.28 4.08 3.12
N VAL A 198 7.21 3.43 1.97
CA VAL A 198 6.38 2.26 1.69
C VAL A 198 7.22 1.16 1.07
N ASP A 199 7.15 -0.06 1.59
CA ASP A 199 7.76 -1.26 1.01
C ASP A 199 9.28 -1.17 0.78
N VAL A 200 9.98 -0.45 1.66
CA VAL A 200 11.45 -0.35 1.64
C VAL A 200 12.02 -1.03 2.88
N VAL A 201 12.85 -2.05 2.69
CA VAL A 201 13.68 -2.62 3.76
C VAL A 201 14.86 -1.67 3.99
N VAL A 202 15.01 -1.14 5.21
CA VAL A 202 16.16 -0.30 5.58
C VAL A 202 17.03 -1.08 6.56
N LEU A 203 18.27 -1.40 6.17
CA LEU A 203 19.22 -2.13 7.02
C LEU A 203 19.99 -1.21 7.98
N GLY A 204 20.10 0.07 7.65
CA GLY A 204 20.64 1.10 8.53
C GLY A 204 19.58 1.72 9.43
N ARG A 205 19.72 3.01 9.71
CA ARG A 205 18.76 3.79 10.50
C ARG A 205 17.77 4.50 9.60
N THR A 206 16.51 4.52 10.01
CA THR A 206 15.52 5.45 9.45
C THR A 206 15.48 6.72 10.30
N ILE A 207 15.90 7.83 9.71
CA ILE A 207 15.95 9.15 10.34
C ILE A 207 15.02 10.07 9.56
N VAL A 208 13.84 10.32 10.10
CA VAL A 208 12.93 11.33 9.53
C VAL A 208 12.91 12.57 10.42
N THR A 209 13.24 13.72 9.82
CA THR A 209 13.31 15.00 10.51
C THR A 209 12.30 15.98 9.90
N GLY A 210 11.25 16.25 10.67
CA GLY A 210 10.16 17.17 10.33
C GLY A 210 8.86 16.74 11.00
N ASN A 211 7.74 17.33 10.59
CA ASN A 211 6.44 16.99 11.15
C ASN A 211 5.70 16.02 10.21
N ASP A 212 4.80 15.23 10.79
CA ASP A 212 3.80 14.44 10.05
C ASP A 212 4.42 13.40 9.09
N ALA A 213 5.60 12.89 9.46
CA ALA A 213 6.23 11.78 8.76
C ALA A 213 5.70 10.43 9.26
N ARG A 214 5.48 9.52 8.32
CA ARG A 214 5.01 8.16 8.55
C ARG A 214 5.88 7.15 7.80
N ILE A 215 6.05 5.98 8.40
CA ILE A 215 6.69 4.83 7.78
C ILE A 215 5.57 3.80 7.69
N VAL A 216 5.06 3.60 6.48
CA VAL A 216 3.87 2.79 6.23
C VAL A 216 4.34 1.51 5.58
N ASP A 217 4.08 0.36 6.19
CA ASP A 217 4.42 -0.93 5.57
C ASP A 217 5.92 -1.04 5.23
N THR A 218 6.75 -1.06 6.27
CA THR A 218 8.15 -1.48 6.11
C THR A 218 8.31 -2.84 6.75
N CYS A 219 8.77 -3.79 5.96
CA CYS A 219 9.30 -5.07 6.38
C CYS A 219 10.10 -4.98 7.70
N ALA A 220 9.43 -5.19 8.83
CA ALA A 220 10.08 -5.16 10.14
C ALA A 220 10.99 -6.39 10.34
N HIS A 221 10.83 -7.43 9.51
CA HIS A 221 11.52 -8.70 9.59
C HIS A 221 12.03 -9.11 8.20
N TYR A 222 13.05 -8.41 7.70
CA TYR A 222 13.86 -8.93 6.59
C TYR A 222 14.91 -9.88 7.19
N ASP A 223 14.79 -11.18 6.90
CA ASP A 223 15.88 -12.13 7.16
C ASP A 223 16.71 -12.21 5.86
N PRO A 224 17.91 -11.60 5.81
CA PRO A 224 18.71 -11.64 4.60
C PRO A 224 18.96 -13.10 4.22
N PRO A 225 18.88 -13.47 2.93
CA PRO A 225 19.24 -14.82 2.51
C PRO A 225 20.64 -15.11 3.06
N GLY A 226 20.74 -16.15 3.89
CA GLY A 226 22.01 -16.56 4.48
C GLY A 226 23.07 -16.69 3.39
N PRO A 227 24.35 -16.47 3.72
CA PRO A 227 25.42 -16.62 2.73
C PRO A 227 25.25 -17.97 2.04
N PRO A 228 25.41 -18.06 0.71
CA PRO A 228 25.24 -19.32 0.00
C PRO A 228 26.09 -20.34 0.74
N HIS A 229 25.44 -21.35 1.33
CA HIS A 229 26.16 -22.42 1.97
C HIS A 229 26.95 -23.06 0.85
N ASP A 230 28.26 -22.77 0.80
CA ASP A 230 29.21 -23.47 -0.03
C ASP A 230 29.02 -24.94 0.32
N ARG A 231 28.29 -25.64 -0.54
CA ARG A 231 28.28 -27.09 -0.56
C ARG A 231 29.68 -27.46 -0.99
N HIS A 232 30.59 -27.51 -0.03
CA HIS A 232 31.84 -28.21 -0.18
C HIS A 232 31.48 -29.61 -0.65
N GLY A 233 31.69 -29.84 -1.95
CA GLY A 233 31.69 -31.16 -2.52
C GLY A 233 32.82 -31.92 -1.85
N ASP A 234 32.45 -32.88 -1.01
CA ASP A 234 33.34 -33.95 -0.63
C ASP A 234 33.73 -34.69 -1.92
N HIS A 235 35.00 -34.54 -2.30
CA HIS A 235 35.69 -35.38 -3.28
C HIS A 235 36.30 -36.59 -2.60
#